data_AF-A0A1V8TIR5-F1
#
_entry.id   AF-A0A1V8TIR5-F1
#
_cell.length_a   1.000
_cell.length_b   1.000
_cell.length_c   1.000
_cell.angle_alpha   90.00
_cell.angle_beta   90.00
_cell.angle_gamma   90.00
#
_symmetry.space_group_name_H-M   'P 1'
#
loop_
_entity.id
_entity.type
_entity.pdbx_description
1 polymer ?
#
loop_
_entity_poly.entity_id
_entity_poly.type
_entity_poly.pdbx_seq_one_letter_code
_entity_poly.pdbx_strand_id
1 'polypeptide(L)'
;MASSAEPAPSLCTVCGKDAKYRCAECLDGLTIYGEPKITEYCGKDCQIAHWTSHKAICKLRNARKHVFRAGDVLRQIYEAHAALMPKEKESIRDQLNAGSNMIQWGTELSPPVAMYGMIESALQGAIVNCEEIGVDVKRMPVTGPMSPEQEVQSWFPPTTNIYCAELSDTATYILDITGAQFGRPSSVVPSNQFAEHFIERYIGKCRGGHLVAGFDENLQAVLRTIKRTGRVSEDSRKIMLIARLRGHMKAALYAASEAVDDIADLGALVKLPAPEYESKKAILLAHFATKMAELLDQARQAGSFDRWVARMVAGSK
;
A
#
# COMPACT_ATOMS: atom_id res chain seq x y z
N MET A 1 -11.87 -3.36 41.76
CA MET A 1 -12.82 -3.94 40.80
C MET A 1 -13.46 -2.77 40.06
N ALA A 2 -13.04 -2.51 38.81
CA ALA A 2 -13.68 -1.49 37.99
C ALA A 2 -15.01 -2.08 37.49
N SER A 3 -16.13 -1.51 37.94
CA SER A 3 -17.45 -1.84 37.41
C SER A 3 -17.49 -1.37 35.96
N SER A 4 -17.41 -2.31 35.02
CA SER A 4 -17.62 -2.03 33.59
C SER A 4 -19.06 -1.56 33.43
N ALA A 5 -19.26 -0.25 33.29
CA ALA A 5 -20.57 0.31 32.98
C ALA A 5 -21.11 -0.37 31.71
N GLU A 6 -22.32 -0.91 31.77
CA GLU A 6 -22.98 -1.45 30.59
C GLU A 6 -23.14 -0.33 29.54
N PRO A 7 -22.81 -0.58 28.27
CA PRO A 7 -22.97 0.41 27.22
C PRO A 7 -24.45 0.78 27.09
N ALA A 8 -24.73 2.08 26.98
CA ALA A 8 -26.10 2.57 26.78
C ALA A 8 -26.75 1.87 25.57
N PRO A 9 -28.05 1.51 25.67
CA PRO A 9 -28.75 0.85 24.57
C PRO A 9 -28.76 1.74 23.33
N SER A 10 -28.49 1.14 22.17
CA SER A 10 -28.55 1.86 20.90
C SER A 10 -29.99 2.03 20.40
N LEU A 11 -30.25 3.12 19.67
CA LEU A 11 -31.58 3.46 19.16
C LEU A 11 -31.73 3.09 17.68
N CYS A 12 -32.93 2.65 17.31
CA CYS A 12 -33.32 2.35 15.95
C CYS A 12 -33.24 3.62 15.09
N THR A 13 -32.53 3.53 13.96
CA THR A 13 -32.34 4.65 13.02
C THR A 13 -33.65 5.17 12.41
N VAL A 14 -34.72 4.36 12.43
CA VAL A 14 -36.01 4.70 11.81
C VAL A 14 -37.02 5.26 12.80
N CYS A 15 -37.19 4.59 13.95
CA CYS A 15 -38.29 4.88 14.88
C CYS A 15 -37.85 5.29 16.28
N GLY A 16 -36.54 5.32 16.56
CA GLY A 16 -35.98 5.73 17.85
C GLY A 16 -36.16 4.74 19.01
N LYS A 17 -36.84 3.61 18.81
CA LYS A 17 -36.95 2.53 19.83
C LYS A 17 -35.63 1.78 20.00
N ASP A 18 -35.45 1.05 21.10
CA ASP A 18 -34.29 0.20 21.35
C ASP A 18 -33.98 -0.72 20.16
N ALA A 19 -32.75 -0.65 19.68
CA ALA A 19 -32.27 -1.47 18.58
C ALA A 19 -31.88 -2.87 19.06
N LYS A 20 -32.23 -3.87 18.24
CA LYS A 20 -31.92 -5.29 18.48
C LYS A 20 -31.15 -5.92 17.32
N TYR A 21 -31.10 -5.23 16.19
CA TYR A 21 -30.51 -5.71 14.95
C TYR A 21 -29.55 -4.68 14.39
N ARG A 22 -28.55 -5.17 13.66
CA ARG A 22 -27.55 -4.37 12.96
C ARG A 22 -27.60 -4.71 11.48
N CYS A 23 -27.29 -3.74 10.62
CA CYS A 23 -27.11 -4.02 9.20
C CYS A 23 -25.90 -4.95 9.03
N ALA A 24 -26.12 -6.19 8.61
CA ALA A 24 -25.04 -7.15 8.39
C ALA A 24 -24.03 -6.68 7.33
N GLU A 25 -24.53 -5.99 6.30
CA GLU A 25 -23.71 -5.51 5.18
C GLU A 25 -22.70 -4.43 5.57
N CYS A 26 -23.07 -3.48 6.44
CA CYS A 26 -22.19 -2.39 6.87
C CYS A 26 -21.84 -2.46 8.36
N LEU A 27 -21.79 -3.67 8.92
CA LEU A 27 -21.39 -3.88 10.32
C LEU A 27 -20.00 -3.32 10.60
N ASP A 28 -19.10 -3.41 9.62
CA ASP A 28 -17.73 -2.90 9.67
C ASP A 28 -17.57 -1.62 8.83
N GLY A 29 -18.67 -0.98 8.44
CA GLY A 29 -18.65 0.19 7.57
C GLY A 29 -18.03 1.41 8.26
N LEU A 30 -17.28 2.23 7.52
CA LEU A 30 -16.56 3.38 8.08
C LEU A 30 -17.17 4.74 7.71
N THR A 31 -16.99 5.73 8.59
CA THR A 31 -17.22 7.16 8.31
C THR A 31 -16.18 7.71 7.35
N ILE A 32 -16.32 8.98 6.98
CA ILE A 32 -15.31 9.68 6.16
C ILE A 32 -13.93 9.73 6.82
N TYR A 33 -13.86 9.63 8.15
CA TYR A 33 -12.62 9.68 8.93
C TYR A 33 -12.09 8.30 9.33
N GLY A 34 -12.69 7.21 8.83
CA GLY A 34 -12.26 5.85 9.15
C GLY A 34 -12.83 5.30 10.46
N GLU A 35 -13.80 5.97 11.07
CA GLU A 35 -14.41 5.51 12.32
C GLU A 35 -15.53 4.49 12.03
N PRO A 36 -15.70 3.44 12.84
CA PRO A 36 -16.81 2.50 12.67
C PRO A 36 -18.18 3.21 12.79
N LYS A 37 -19.08 2.99 11.83
CA LYS A 37 -20.45 3.50 11.87
C LYS A 37 -21.46 2.45 11.45
N ILE A 38 -22.04 1.82 12.45
CA ILE A 38 -23.08 0.80 12.32
C ILE A 38 -24.44 1.47 12.15
N THR A 39 -25.31 0.87 11.35
CA THR A 39 -26.74 1.22 11.30
C THR A 39 -27.55 0.16 12.03
N GLU A 40 -28.40 0.61 12.95
CA GLU A 40 -29.10 -0.22 13.93
C GLU A 40 -30.62 -0.08 13.82
N TYR A 41 -31.31 -1.18 14.05
CA TYR A 41 -32.76 -1.31 13.85
C TYR A 41 -33.41 -2.04 15.03
N CYS A 42 -34.64 -1.66 15.38
CA CYS A 42 -35.43 -2.41 16.37
C CYS A 42 -36.00 -3.72 15.81
N GLY A 43 -36.07 -3.86 14.48
CA GLY A 43 -36.66 -5.02 13.81
C GLY A 43 -36.51 -4.98 12.28
N LYS A 44 -36.84 -6.11 11.64
CA LYS A 44 -36.74 -6.29 10.18
C LYS A 44 -37.61 -5.30 9.40
N ASP A 45 -38.77 -4.93 9.92
CA ASP A 45 -39.67 -3.96 9.26
C ASP A 45 -39.02 -2.58 9.12
N CYS A 46 -38.35 -2.10 10.18
CA CYS A 46 -37.59 -0.85 10.12
C CYS A 46 -36.40 -0.96 9.16
N GLN A 47 -35.72 -2.12 9.13
CA GLN A 47 -34.64 -2.33 8.17
C GLN A 47 -35.13 -2.28 6.71
N ILE A 48 -36.25 -2.94 6.40
CA ILE A 48 -36.85 -2.94 5.06
C ILE A 48 -37.31 -1.53 4.68
N ALA A 49 -37.99 -0.83 5.59
CA ALA A 49 -38.45 0.54 5.36
C ALA A 49 -37.29 1.51 5.10
N HIS A 50 -36.16 1.34 5.79
CA HIS A 50 -34.97 2.17 5.61
C HIS A 50 -34.13 1.79 4.39
N TRP A 51 -34.30 0.59 3.82
CA TRP A 51 -33.36 0.06 2.83
C TRP A 51 -33.19 0.95 1.60
N THR A 52 -34.26 1.55 1.10
CA THR A 52 -34.24 2.40 -0.11
C THR A 52 -33.28 3.59 0.05
N SER A 53 -33.26 4.26 1.21
CA SER A 53 -32.33 5.36 1.49
C SER A 53 -30.98 4.86 2.03
N HIS A 54 -30.96 3.74 2.76
CA HIS A 54 -29.75 3.20 3.36
C HIS A 54 -28.79 2.58 2.35
N LYS A 55 -29.29 1.97 1.27
CA LYS A 55 -28.48 1.18 0.32
C LYS A 55 -27.27 1.94 -0.22
N ALA A 56 -27.46 3.20 -0.61
CA ALA A 56 -26.36 4.04 -1.09
C ALA A 56 -25.33 4.33 0.02
N ILE A 57 -25.79 4.68 1.22
CA ILE A 57 -24.94 4.93 2.38
C ILE A 57 -24.16 3.68 2.79
N CYS A 58 -24.82 2.52 2.79
CA CYS A 58 -24.24 1.21 3.08
C CYS A 58 -23.07 0.91 2.12
N LYS A 59 -23.28 1.10 0.82
CA LYS A 59 -22.24 0.92 -0.21
C LYS A 59 -21.05 1.86 0.03
N LEU A 60 -21.29 3.14 0.33
CA LEU A 60 -20.23 4.12 0.60
C LEU A 60 -19.41 3.77 1.85
N ARG A 61 -20.07 3.36 2.94
CA ARG A 61 -19.37 2.94 4.17
C ARG A 61 -18.50 1.71 3.96
N ASN A 62 -18.96 0.75 3.14
CA ASN A 62 -18.15 -0.41 2.77
C ASN A 62 -17.00 -0.05 1.82
N ALA A 63 -17.21 0.86 0.87
CA ALA A 63 -16.12 1.36 0.04
C ALA A 63 -15.00 1.99 0.88
N ARG A 64 -15.35 2.84 1.86
CA ARG A 64 -14.39 3.39 2.83
C ARG A 64 -13.69 2.30 3.63
N LYS A 65 -14.43 1.34 4.19
CA LYS A 65 -13.86 0.16 4.87
C LYS A 65 -12.79 -0.51 4.01
N HIS A 66 -13.07 -0.75 2.73
CA HIS A 66 -12.12 -1.38 1.82
C HIS A 66 -10.88 -0.51 1.59
N VAL A 67 -11.03 0.81 1.41
CA VAL A 67 -9.88 1.72 1.25
C VAL A 67 -8.99 1.72 2.49
N PHE A 68 -9.56 1.84 3.69
CA PHE A 68 -8.80 1.82 4.95
C PHE A 68 -8.08 0.49 5.16
N ARG A 69 -8.77 -0.64 4.91
CA ARG A 69 -8.14 -1.98 4.98
C ARG A 69 -7.06 -2.18 3.92
N ALA A 70 -7.27 -1.68 2.70
CA ALA A 70 -6.26 -1.70 1.65
C ALA A 70 -5.00 -0.96 2.10
N GLY A 71 -5.13 0.26 2.62
CA GLY A 71 -3.98 1.00 3.14
C GLY A 71 -3.30 0.32 4.33
N ASP A 72 -4.05 -0.31 5.23
CA ASP A 72 -3.51 -1.09 6.36
C ASP A 72 -2.64 -2.26 5.87
N VAL A 73 -3.20 -3.17 5.07
CA VAL A 73 -2.45 -4.35 4.59
C VAL A 73 -1.29 -3.96 3.67
N LEU A 74 -1.46 -2.98 2.78
CA LEU A 74 -0.39 -2.53 1.89
C LEU A 74 0.76 -1.90 2.66
N ARG A 75 0.48 -1.13 3.72
CA ARG A 75 1.52 -0.58 4.60
C ARG A 75 2.29 -1.71 5.28
N GLN A 76 1.62 -2.72 5.82
CA GLN A 76 2.29 -3.84 6.49
C GLN A 76 3.13 -4.68 5.51
N ILE A 77 2.66 -4.87 4.27
CA ILE A 77 3.46 -5.49 3.19
C ILE A 77 4.71 -4.65 2.90
N TYR A 78 4.57 -3.33 2.79
CA TYR A 78 5.71 -2.43 2.59
C TYR A 78 6.71 -2.49 3.75
N GLU A 79 6.23 -2.47 5.00
CA GLU A 79 7.06 -2.55 6.20
C GLU A 79 7.84 -3.88 6.26
N ALA A 80 7.18 -5.01 5.95
CA ALA A 80 7.83 -6.31 5.86
C ALA A 80 8.92 -6.34 4.78
N HIS A 81 8.67 -5.73 3.62
CA HIS A 81 9.68 -5.58 2.58
C HIS A 81 10.82 -4.65 3.02
N ALA A 82 10.50 -3.48 3.58
CA ALA A 82 11.45 -2.47 4.01
C ALA A 82 12.41 -2.99 5.09
N ALA A 83 11.94 -3.84 6.00
CA ALA A 83 12.77 -4.49 7.02
C ALA A 83 13.88 -5.37 6.43
N LEU A 84 13.70 -5.88 5.20
CA LEU A 84 14.68 -6.72 4.50
C LEU A 84 15.66 -5.91 3.64
N MET A 85 15.36 -4.63 3.38
CA MET A 85 16.13 -3.78 2.47
C MET A 85 17.53 -3.39 2.94
N PRO A 86 17.86 -3.22 4.25
CA PRO A 86 19.22 -2.86 4.66
C PRO A 86 20.28 -3.84 4.16
N LYS A 87 20.04 -5.15 4.34
CA LYS A 87 20.92 -6.23 3.85
C LYS A 87 21.04 -6.24 2.33
N GLU A 88 19.94 -5.94 1.65
CA GLU A 88 19.92 -5.88 0.19
C GLU A 88 20.69 -4.68 -0.34
N LYS A 89 20.53 -3.51 0.30
CA LYS A 89 21.28 -2.29 -0.03
C LYS A 89 22.78 -2.47 0.16
N GLU A 90 23.18 -3.15 1.24
CA GLU A 90 24.59 -3.50 1.49
C GLU A 90 25.11 -4.44 0.39
N SER A 91 24.39 -5.53 0.09
CA SER A 91 24.79 -6.45 -0.98
C SER A 91 24.89 -5.77 -2.36
N ILE A 92 23.97 -4.86 -2.67
CA ILE A 92 24.01 -4.10 -3.92
C ILE A 92 25.17 -3.10 -3.91
N ARG A 93 25.45 -2.46 -2.76
CA ARG A 93 26.60 -1.56 -2.61
C ARG A 93 27.91 -2.32 -2.84
N ASP A 94 28.04 -3.53 -2.32
CA ASP A 94 29.26 -4.34 -2.53
C ASP A 94 29.42 -4.79 -3.99
N GLN A 95 28.29 -4.98 -4.70
CA GLN A 95 28.28 -5.32 -6.12
C GLN A 95 28.53 -4.11 -7.04
N LEU A 96 28.28 -2.90 -6.57
CA LEU A 96 28.59 -1.66 -7.26
C LEU A 96 29.97 -1.20 -6.82
N ASN A 97 30.78 -0.63 -7.71
CA ASN A 97 32.08 -0.11 -7.26
C ASN A 97 31.84 0.99 -6.21
N ALA A 98 32.64 1.02 -5.15
CA ALA A 98 32.50 1.96 -4.02
C ALA A 98 32.51 3.46 -4.39
N GLY A 99 32.81 3.80 -5.65
CA GLY A 99 32.77 5.16 -6.21
C GLY A 99 31.52 5.49 -7.03
N SER A 100 30.55 4.58 -7.19
CA SER A 100 29.28 4.90 -7.84
C SER A 100 28.51 5.89 -6.98
N ASN A 101 28.08 6.99 -7.59
CA ASN A 101 27.15 7.94 -6.98
C ASN A 101 25.97 7.14 -6.42
N MET A 102 25.83 7.18 -5.11
CA MET A 102 24.84 6.45 -4.33
C MET A 102 23.50 6.54 -5.06
N ILE A 103 22.98 5.39 -5.51
CA ILE A 103 21.62 5.31 -6.06
C ILE A 103 20.75 6.11 -5.09
N GLN A 104 20.05 7.14 -5.57
CA GLN A 104 19.07 7.84 -4.76
C GLN A 104 17.88 6.89 -4.59
N TRP A 105 18.07 5.88 -3.73
CA TRP A 105 17.11 4.83 -3.41
C TRP A 105 15.79 5.41 -2.88
N GLY A 106 15.79 6.67 -2.44
CA GLY A 106 14.64 7.37 -1.89
C GLY A 106 13.59 7.80 -2.91
N THR A 107 13.94 7.98 -4.19
CA THR A 107 13.01 8.49 -5.22
C THR A 107 12.73 7.49 -6.34
N GLU A 108 13.72 6.66 -6.72
CA GLU A 108 13.62 5.79 -7.91
C GLU A 108 13.03 4.40 -7.62
N LEU A 109 13.16 3.91 -6.40
CA LEU A 109 12.50 2.70 -5.90
C LEU A 109 11.22 3.06 -5.13
N SER A 110 10.49 4.03 -5.66
CA SER A 110 9.27 4.48 -5.03
C SER A 110 8.34 3.26 -4.86
N PRO A 111 7.90 2.94 -3.63
CA PRO A 111 6.90 1.92 -3.37
C PRO A 111 5.68 2.01 -4.30
N PRO A 112 5.30 3.20 -4.81
CA PRO A 112 4.40 3.31 -5.95
C PRO A 112 4.70 2.39 -7.13
N VAL A 113 5.92 2.37 -7.69
CA VAL A 113 6.24 1.52 -8.85
C VAL A 113 6.22 0.03 -8.49
N ALA A 114 6.79 -0.33 -7.33
CA ALA A 114 6.93 -1.73 -6.92
C ALA A 114 5.58 -2.36 -6.52
N MET A 115 4.67 -1.56 -5.97
CA MET A 115 3.42 -2.05 -5.37
C MET A 115 2.17 -1.69 -6.17
N TYR A 116 2.28 -1.00 -7.32
CA TYR A 116 1.11 -0.55 -8.09
C TYR A 116 0.06 -1.64 -8.33
N GLY A 117 0.47 -2.83 -8.79
CA GLY A 117 -0.48 -3.93 -9.02
C GLY A 117 -1.16 -4.45 -7.74
N MET A 118 -0.50 -4.32 -6.58
CA MET A 118 -1.10 -4.66 -5.28
C MET A 118 -2.13 -3.61 -4.87
N ILE A 119 -1.82 -2.33 -5.11
CA ILE A 119 -2.71 -1.21 -4.83
C ILE A 119 -3.96 -1.29 -5.70
N GLU A 120 -3.79 -1.53 -7.00
CA GLU A 120 -4.90 -1.68 -7.94
C GLU A 120 -5.83 -2.84 -7.52
N SER A 121 -5.24 -4.00 -7.19
CA SER A 121 -6.01 -5.15 -6.69
C SER A 121 -6.75 -4.83 -5.38
N ALA A 122 -6.07 -4.26 -4.39
CA ALA A 122 -6.67 -3.98 -3.09
C ALA A 122 -7.80 -2.93 -3.13
N LEU A 123 -7.75 -1.99 -4.08
CA LEU A 123 -8.76 -0.95 -4.25
C LEU A 123 -9.88 -1.32 -5.23
N GLN A 124 -9.80 -2.50 -5.85
CA GLN A 124 -10.71 -2.89 -6.93
C GLN A 124 -12.19 -2.91 -6.49
N GLY A 125 -12.98 -2.07 -7.14
CA GLY A 125 -14.42 -1.91 -6.91
C GLY A 125 -14.79 -1.07 -5.70
N ALA A 126 -13.80 -0.59 -4.93
CA ALA A 126 -14.03 0.39 -3.85
C ALA A 126 -13.98 1.83 -4.37
N ILE A 127 -13.12 2.11 -5.34
CA ILE A 127 -12.84 3.46 -5.85
C ILE A 127 -13.37 3.64 -7.28
N VAL A 128 -13.59 4.89 -7.70
CA VAL A 128 -13.94 5.25 -9.09
C VAL A 128 -12.75 5.80 -9.87
N ASN A 129 -11.73 6.32 -9.18
CA ASN A 129 -10.52 6.86 -9.79
C ASN A 129 -9.33 6.74 -8.83
N CYS A 130 -8.13 6.61 -9.39
CA CYS A 130 -6.86 6.59 -8.66
C CYS A 130 -5.84 7.46 -9.40
N GLU A 131 -5.25 8.42 -8.71
CA GLU A 131 -4.18 9.28 -9.21
C GLU A 131 -2.88 9.02 -8.44
N GLU A 132 -1.75 9.19 -9.12
CA GLU A 132 -0.41 9.26 -8.52
C GLU A 132 -0.05 10.74 -8.37
N ILE A 133 0.30 11.16 -7.15
CA ILE A 133 0.59 12.55 -6.82
C ILE A 133 2.03 12.67 -6.31
N GLY A 134 2.81 13.53 -6.96
CA GLY A 134 4.11 13.96 -6.48
C GLY A 134 3.97 15.15 -5.54
N VAL A 135 4.52 15.05 -4.33
CA VAL A 135 4.46 16.11 -3.31
C VAL A 135 5.81 16.27 -2.63
N ASP A 136 6.16 17.51 -2.27
CA ASP A 136 7.11 17.74 -1.19
C ASP A 136 6.37 17.70 0.13
N VAL A 137 6.88 16.89 1.05
CA VAL A 137 6.29 16.77 2.39
C VAL A 137 6.92 17.74 3.38
N LYS A 138 6.09 18.27 4.27
CA LYS A 138 6.56 19.06 5.41
C LYS A 138 7.55 18.21 6.21
N ARG A 139 8.71 18.79 6.50
CA ARG A 139 9.69 18.15 7.39
C ARG A 139 9.08 18.01 8.78
N MET A 140 9.29 16.85 9.41
CA MET A 140 8.91 16.72 10.82
C MET A 140 9.72 17.74 11.62
N PRO A 141 9.09 18.53 12.51
CA PRO A 141 9.83 19.40 13.41
C PRO A 141 10.74 18.53 14.27
N VAL A 142 12.05 18.71 14.12
CA VAL A 142 13.04 18.03 14.96
C VAL A 142 13.08 18.78 16.30
N THR A 143 12.41 18.25 17.31
CA THR A 143 12.51 18.77 18.67
C THR A 143 13.64 18.04 19.40
N GLY A 144 14.88 18.53 19.27
CA GLY A 144 16.07 18.00 19.94
C GLY A 144 17.26 17.75 19.02
N PRO A 145 18.41 17.28 19.56
CA PRO A 145 19.51 16.81 18.72
C PRO A 145 19.04 15.63 17.87
N MET A 146 19.26 15.70 16.55
CA MET A 146 18.94 14.60 15.64
C MET A 146 19.80 13.39 16.01
N SER A 147 19.19 12.20 16.04
CA SER A 147 19.99 10.98 15.97
C SER A 147 20.68 10.91 14.60
N PRO A 148 21.82 10.20 14.48
CA PRO A 148 22.48 9.98 13.19
C PRO A 148 21.52 9.43 12.10
N GLU A 149 20.55 8.60 12.49
CA GLU A 149 19.52 8.07 11.59
C GLU A 149 18.54 9.16 11.12
N GLN A 150 18.15 10.09 12.01
CA GLN A 150 17.28 11.23 11.68
C GLN A 150 18.00 12.24 10.78
N GLU A 151 19.29 12.45 11.02
CA GLU A 151 20.12 13.32 10.19
C GLU A 151 20.26 12.77 8.76
N VAL A 152 20.51 11.46 8.61
CA VAL A 152 20.51 10.78 7.30
C VAL A 152 19.14 10.85 6.63
N GLN A 153 18.03 10.75 7.37
CA GLN A 153 16.69 10.92 6.83
C GLN A 153 16.42 12.35 6.34
N SER A 154 17.00 13.37 6.97
CA SER A 154 16.86 14.78 6.57
C SER A 154 17.55 15.12 5.23
N TRP A 155 18.45 14.25 4.77
CA TRP A 155 19.20 14.43 3.51
C TRP A 155 18.43 13.95 2.28
N PHE A 156 17.34 13.17 2.46
CA PHE A 156 16.50 12.80 1.33
C PHE A 156 15.62 13.99 0.91
N PRO A 157 15.44 14.22 -0.39
CA PRO A 157 14.51 15.24 -0.85
C PRO A 157 13.13 14.97 -0.25
N PRO A 158 12.40 16.01 0.20
CA PRO A 158 11.04 15.84 0.75
C PRO A 158 10.04 15.36 -0.32
N THR A 159 10.49 15.15 -1.55
CA THR A 159 9.67 14.68 -2.66
C THR A 159 9.33 13.20 -2.50
N THR A 160 8.04 12.90 -2.42
CA THR A 160 7.52 11.53 -2.47
C THR A 160 6.33 11.43 -3.42
N ASN A 161 6.06 10.21 -3.88
CA ASN A 161 4.88 9.88 -4.66
C ASN A 161 3.89 9.14 -3.75
N ILE A 162 2.66 9.64 -3.71
CA ILE A 162 1.53 9.07 -2.95
C ILE A 162 0.38 8.76 -3.91
N TYR A 163 -0.59 7.96 -3.47
CA TYR A 163 -1.80 7.71 -4.23
C TYR A 163 -2.98 8.51 -3.70
N CYS A 164 -3.83 8.99 -4.59
CA CYS A 164 -5.11 9.59 -4.26
C CYS A 164 -6.23 8.72 -4.82
N ALA A 165 -7.04 8.15 -3.92
CA ALA A 165 -8.19 7.33 -4.24
C ALA A 165 -9.48 8.15 -4.14
N GLU A 166 -10.29 8.15 -5.19
CA GLU A 166 -11.59 8.84 -5.24
C GLU A 166 -12.74 7.82 -5.13
N LEU A 167 -13.71 8.10 -4.28
CA LEU A 167 -14.93 7.31 -4.12
C LEU A 167 -16.09 7.86 -4.96
N SER A 168 -17.16 7.07 -5.10
CA SER A 168 -18.34 7.47 -5.89
C SER A 168 -19.12 8.66 -5.34
N ASP A 169 -18.86 9.07 -4.09
CA ASP A 169 -19.41 10.29 -3.48
C ASP A 169 -18.43 11.47 -3.54
N THR A 170 -17.41 11.41 -4.39
CA THR A 170 -16.33 12.41 -4.58
C THR A 170 -15.38 12.56 -3.39
N ALA A 171 -15.54 11.77 -2.33
CA ALA A 171 -14.58 11.76 -1.23
C ALA A 171 -13.23 11.22 -1.72
N THR A 172 -12.16 11.95 -1.41
CA THR A 172 -10.79 11.60 -1.79
C THR A 172 -9.94 11.25 -0.58
N TYR A 173 -9.12 10.22 -0.73
CA TYR A 173 -8.24 9.69 0.30
C TYR A 173 -6.81 9.60 -0.22
N ILE A 174 -5.86 10.06 0.58
CA ILE A 174 -4.44 9.80 0.33
C ILE A 174 -4.08 8.44 0.94
N LEU A 175 -3.42 7.61 0.13
CA LEU A 175 -2.74 6.40 0.57
C LEU A 175 -1.23 6.68 0.63
N ASP A 176 -0.72 6.82 1.85
CA ASP A 176 0.70 6.98 2.15
C ASP A 176 1.23 5.71 2.83
N ILE A 177 1.49 4.69 2.02
CA ILE A 177 1.99 3.39 2.48
C ILE A 177 3.41 3.48 3.05
N THR A 178 4.15 4.55 2.71
CA THR A 178 5.51 4.79 3.19
C THR A 178 5.58 5.64 4.44
N GLY A 179 4.48 6.31 4.81
CA GLY A 179 4.43 7.35 5.84
C GLY A 179 4.92 6.88 7.21
N ALA A 180 4.84 5.59 7.48
CA ALA A 180 5.34 4.95 8.70
C ALA A 180 6.78 5.33 9.05
N GLN A 181 7.66 5.29 8.05
CA GLN A 181 9.09 5.58 8.23
C GLN A 181 9.36 7.06 8.55
N PHE A 182 8.35 7.91 8.36
CA PHE A 182 8.34 9.33 8.67
C PHE A 182 7.41 9.66 9.85
N GLY A 183 7.12 8.69 10.72
CA GLY A 183 6.33 8.89 11.94
C GLY A 183 4.84 9.14 11.69
N ARG A 184 4.31 8.90 10.48
CA ARG A 184 2.89 9.13 10.19
C ARG A 184 2.04 7.96 10.67
N PRO A 185 1.03 8.20 11.52
CA PRO A 185 0.30 7.13 12.19
C PRO A 185 -0.63 6.35 11.27
N SER A 186 -1.19 6.98 10.22
CA SER A 186 -2.15 6.35 9.31
C SER A 186 -1.60 6.24 7.89
N SER A 187 -1.88 5.11 7.23
CA SER A 187 -1.64 4.93 5.79
C SER A 187 -2.77 5.50 4.93
N VAL A 188 -3.95 5.78 5.51
CA VAL A 188 -5.11 6.34 4.80
C VAL A 188 -5.61 7.57 5.54
N VAL A 189 -5.68 8.70 4.84
CA VAL A 189 -6.11 9.98 5.40
C VAL A 189 -6.98 10.70 4.37
N PRO A 190 -8.09 11.37 4.77
CA PRO A 190 -8.81 12.27 3.87
C PRO A 190 -7.86 13.28 3.21
N SER A 191 -8.02 13.52 1.91
CA SER A 191 -7.04 14.28 1.13
C SER A 191 -6.81 15.70 1.64
N ASN A 192 -7.88 16.37 2.07
CA ASN A 192 -7.80 17.70 2.69
C ASN A 192 -6.97 17.71 3.98
N GLN A 193 -7.18 16.74 4.88
CA GLN A 193 -6.42 16.61 6.12
C GLN A 193 -4.95 16.30 5.82
N PHE A 194 -4.68 15.41 4.87
CA PHE A 194 -3.31 15.08 4.49
C PHE A 194 -2.57 16.31 3.93
N ALA A 195 -3.22 17.06 3.03
CA ALA A 195 -2.63 18.25 2.43
C ALA A 195 -2.31 19.31 3.49
N GLU A 196 -3.24 19.57 4.41
CA GLU A 196 -3.05 20.53 5.50
C GLU A 196 -1.89 20.15 6.42
N HIS A 197 -1.74 18.87 6.77
CA HIS A 197 -0.78 18.44 7.79
C HIS A 197 0.59 18.07 7.22
N PHE A 198 0.66 17.56 5.99
CA PHE A 198 1.87 16.90 5.50
C PHE A 198 2.40 17.43 4.17
N ILE A 199 1.63 18.20 3.38
CA ILE A 199 2.11 18.71 2.09
C ILE A 199 2.70 20.11 2.27
N GLU A 200 3.96 20.28 1.87
CA GLU A 200 4.63 21.57 1.78
C GLU A 200 4.46 22.18 0.40
N ARG A 201 4.68 21.37 -0.65
CA ARG A 201 4.51 21.79 -2.03
C ARG A 201 3.92 20.68 -2.87
N TYR A 202 2.98 21.03 -3.74
CA TYR A 202 2.46 20.13 -4.75
C TYR A 202 3.35 20.18 -5.99
N ILE A 203 3.80 19.02 -6.49
CA ILE A 203 4.68 18.93 -7.66
C ILE A 203 3.86 18.62 -8.92
N GLY A 204 2.97 17.64 -8.85
CA GLY A 204 2.16 17.24 -9.99
C GLY A 204 1.26 16.04 -9.70
N LYS A 205 0.37 15.76 -10.65
CA LYS A 205 -0.44 14.53 -10.67
C LYS A 205 -0.39 13.87 -12.02
N CYS A 206 -0.55 12.55 -11.99
CA CYS A 206 -0.75 11.72 -13.16
C CYS A 206 -1.79 10.64 -12.86
N ARG A 207 -2.31 10.00 -13.89
CA ARG A 207 -3.24 8.88 -13.74
C ARG A 207 -2.51 7.73 -13.03
N GLY A 208 -3.20 7.01 -12.16
CA GLY A 208 -2.66 5.79 -11.56
C GLY A 208 -2.12 4.83 -12.63
N GLY A 209 -0.90 4.36 -12.43
CA GLY A 209 -0.18 3.49 -13.35
C GLY A 209 0.80 4.22 -14.26
N HIS A 210 0.89 5.55 -14.18
CA HIS A 210 1.80 6.32 -15.01
C HIS A 210 3.27 6.03 -14.67
N LEU A 211 3.63 6.03 -13.39
CA LEU A 211 5.00 5.76 -12.95
C LEU A 211 5.44 4.35 -13.31
N VAL A 212 4.55 3.36 -13.19
CA VAL A 212 4.88 1.97 -13.54
C VAL A 212 5.01 1.77 -15.05
N ALA A 213 4.19 2.46 -15.85
CA ALA A 213 4.32 2.45 -17.31
C ALA A 213 5.65 3.06 -17.76
N GLY A 214 6.01 4.23 -17.22
CA GLY A 214 7.31 4.87 -17.51
C GLY A 214 8.49 4.00 -17.08
N PHE A 215 8.38 3.31 -15.94
CA PHE A 215 9.37 2.33 -15.52
C PHE A 215 9.49 1.15 -16.50
N ASP A 216 8.36 0.57 -16.92
CA ASP A 216 8.35 -0.58 -17.84
C ASP A 216 8.94 -0.20 -19.20
N GLU A 217 8.65 1.00 -19.73
CA GLU A 217 9.26 1.53 -20.94
C GLU A 217 10.78 1.66 -20.81
N ASN A 218 11.26 2.20 -19.69
CA ASN A 218 12.69 2.33 -19.40
C ASN A 218 13.36 0.95 -19.28
N LEU A 219 12.73 0.02 -18.57
CA LEU A 219 13.21 -1.37 -18.46
C LEU A 219 13.34 -2.02 -19.83
N GLN A 220 12.37 -1.84 -20.74
CA GLN A 220 12.47 -2.37 -22.10
C GLN A 220 13.63 -1.73 -22.89
N ALA A 221 13.87 -0.43 -22.72
CA ALA A 221 15.02 0.25 -23.33
C ALA A 221 16.36 -0.29 -22.81
N VAL A 222 16.46 -0.54 -21.51
CA VAL A 222 17.62 -1.18 -20.87
C VAL A 222 17.84 -2.58 -21.42
N LEU A 223 16.79 -3.42 -21.49
CA LEU A 223 16.89 -4.78 -22.02
C LEU A 223 17.38 -4.81 -23.48
N ARG A 224 16.85 -3.93 -24.34
CA ARG A 224 17.33 -3.77 -25.73
C ARG A 224 18.80 -3.38 -25.81
N THR A 225 19.24 -2.48 -24.92
CA THR A 225 20.64 -2.03 -24.87
C THR A 225 21.57 -3.16 -24.44
N ILE A 226 21.19 -3.94 -23.43
CA ILE A 226 21.95 -5.12 -22.99
C ILE A 226 22.01 -6.16 -24.11
N LYS A 227 20.86 -6.46 -24.76
CA LYS A 227 20.77 -7.39 -25.89
C LYS A 227 21.71 -7.01 -27.04
N ARG A 228 21.82 -5.71 -27.36
CA ARG A 228 22.68 -5.19 -28.44
C ARG A 228 24.16 -5.20 -28.07
N THR A 229 24.51 -4.85 -26.84
CA THR A 229 25.90 -4.59 -26.44
C THR A 229 26.56 -5.74 -25.70
N GLY A 230 25.78 -6.68 -25.17
CA GLY A 230 26.24 -7.72 -24.25
C GLY A 230 26.73 -7.19 -22.90
N ARG A 231 26.52 -5.90 -22.60
CA ARG A 231 27.03 -5.23 -21.38
C ARG A 231 25.89 -4.67 -20.56
N VAL A 232 26.02 -4.78 -19.23
CA VAL A 232 25.12 -4.14 -18.27
C VAL A 232 25.84 -2.92 -17.70
N SER A 233 25.46 -1.72 -18.13
CA SER A 233 25.97 -0.48 -17.53
C SER A 233 25.53 -0.36 -16.07
N GLU A 234 26.16 0.54 -15.32
CA GLU A 234 25.76 0.82 -13.93
C GLU A 234 24.27 1.23 -13.85
N ASP A 235 23.82 2.15 -14.70
CA ASP A 235 22.42 2.58 -14.70
C ASP A 235 21.46 1.47 -15.15
N SER A 236 21.87 0.65 -16.12
CA SER A 236 21.11 -0.54 -16.49
C SER A 236 20.97 -1.49 -15.29
N ARG A 237 22.04 -1.67 -14.52
CA ARG A 237 22.04 -2.53 -13.32
C ARG A 237 21.05 -2.01 -12.29
N LYS A 238 20.95 -0.70 -12.07
CA LYS A 238 19.96 -0.08 -11.17
C LYS A 238 18.55 -0.48 -11.56
N ILE A 239 18.13 -0.17 -12.80
CA ILE A 239 16.79 -0.49 -13.31
C ILE A 239 16.49 -2.00 -13.23
N MET A 240 17.48 -2.84 -13.54
CA MET A 240 17.36 -4.30 -13.45
C MET A 240 17.14 -4.77 -12.00
N LEU A 241 17.82 -4.19 -11.02
CA LEU A 241 17.60 -4.51 -9.61
C LEU A 241 16.20 -4.11 -9.13
N ILE A 242 15.70 -2.93 -9.55
CA ILE A 242 14.32 -2.50 -9.26
C ILE A 242 13.31 -3.49 -9.85
N ALA A 243 13.50 -3.88 -11.12
CA ALA A 243 12.64 -4.83 -11.80
C ALA A 243 12.64 -6.21 -11.10
N ARG A 244 13.81 -6.65 -10.63
CA ARG A 244 13.93 -7.89 -9.85
C ARG A 244 13.16 -7.82 -8.53
N LEU A 245 13.32 -6.73 -7.77
CA LEU A 245 12.61 -6.53 -6.50
C LEU A 245 11.10 -6.51 -6.70
N ARG A 246 10.60 -5.78 -7.70
CA ARG A 246 9.17 -5.79 -8.06
C ARG A 246 8.68 -7.19 -8.41
N GLY A 247 9.48 -7.96 -9.15
CA GLY A 247 9.22 -9.36 -9.44
C GLY A 247 9.14 -10.24 -8.18
N HIS A 248 10.06 -10.05 -7.23
CA HIS A 248 10.05 -10.78 -5.96
C HIS A 248 8.83 -10.43 -5.11
N MET A 249 8.48 -9.14 -4.97
CA MET A 249 7.28 -8.72 -4.24
C MET A 249 6.01 -9.36 -4.83
N LYS A 250 5.88 -9.36 -6.16
CA LYS A 250 4.76 -10.01 -6.85
C LYS A 250 4.72 -11.51 -6.59
N ALA A 251 5.86 -12.20 -6.68
CA ALA A 251 5.94 -13.64 -6.42
C ALA A 251 5.66 -13.99 -4.95
N ALA A 252 6.13 -13.18 -4.01
CA ALA A 252 5.87 -13.33 -2.58
C ALA A 252 4.38 -13.13 -2.27
N LEU A 253 3.74 -12.11 -2.85
CA LEU A 253 2.30 -11.90 -2.68
C LEU A 253 1.49 -13.06 -3.28
N TYR A 254 1.85 -13.53 -4.48
CA TYR A 254 1.18 -14.67 -5.10
C TYR A 254 1.25 -15.93 -4.21
N ALA A 255 2.45 -16.27 -3.72
CA ALA A 255 2.62 -17.41 -2.81
C ALA A 255 1.87 -17.21 -1.48
N ALA A 256 1.79 -15.98 -0.97
CA ALA A 256 1.06 -15.67 0.24
C ALA A 256 -0.46 -15.78 0.03
N SER A 257 -0.98 -15.37 -1.12
CA SER A 257 -2.38 -15.54 -1.48
C SER A 257 -2.77 -17.02 -1.61
N GLU A 258 -1.93 -17.84 -2.24
CA GLU A 258 -2.16 -19.30 -2.34
C GLU A 258 -2.17 -19.99 -0.96
N ALA A 259 -1.46 -19.43 0.03
CA ALA A 259 -1.44 -19.97 1.39
C ALA A 259 -2.66 -19.56 2.23
N VAL A 260 -3.49 -18.65 1.72
CA VAL A 260 -4.71 -18.20 2.40
C VAL A 260 -5.92 -18.77 1.67
N ASP A 261 -6.55 -19.77 2.27
CA ASP A 261 -7.74 -20.41 1.74
C ASP A 261 -8.78 -19.38 1.26
N ASP A 262 -9.43 -19.64 0.13
CA ASP A 262 -10.55 -18.86 -0.42
C ASP A 262 -10.29 -17.36 -0.68
N ILE A 263 -9.04 -16.94 -0.87
CA ILE A 263 -8.73 -15.56 -1.29
C ILE A 263 -7.95 -15.56 -2.60
N ALA A 264 -8.58 -15.06 -3.66
CA ALA A 264 -7.92 -14.91 -4.95
C ALA A 264 -6.88 -13.77 -4.99
N ASP A 265 -7.14 -12.66 -4.29
CA ASP A 265 -6.30 -11.47 -4.30
C ASP A 265 -6.56 -10.54 -3.09
N LEU A 266 -5.83 -9.42 -3.01
CA LEU A 266 -6.00 -8.43 -1.94
C LEU A 266 -7.39 -7.77 -1.97
N GLY A 267 -8.00 -7.61 -3.14
CA GLY A 267 -9.35 -7.07 -3.30
C GLY A 267 -10.41 -7.97 -2.67
N ALA A 268 -10.24 -9.29 -2.74
CA ALA A 268 -11.07 -10.26 -2.04
C ALA A 268 -10.83 -10.21 -0.52
N LEU A 269 -9.56 -10.13 -0.08
CA LEU A 269 -9.19 -10.05 1.34
C LEU A 269 -9.88 -8.87 2.05
N VAL A 270 -9.77 -7.65 1.52
CA VAL A 270 -10.27 -6.44 2.22
C VAL A 270 -11.80 -6.41 2.35
N LYS A 271 -12.51 -7.22 1.56
CA LYS A 271 -13.98 -7.31 1.54
C LYS A 271 -14.55 -8.26 2.61
N LEU A 272 -13.72 -9.13 3.18
CA LEU A 272 -14.15 -10.12 4.18
C LEU A 272 -14.77 -9.49 5.44
N PRO A 273 -15.60 -10.22 6.20
CA PRO A 273 -15.99 -9.80 7.55
C PRO A 273 -14.77 -9.57 8.45
N ALA A 274 -14.85 -8.66 9.44
CA ALA A 274 -13.70 -8.30 10.28
C ALA A 274 -12.92 -9.48 10.91
N PRO A 275 -13.56 -10.50 11.52
CA PRO A 275 -12.83 -11.61 12.12
C PRO A 275 -12.02 -12.41 11.08
N GLU A 276 -12.61 -12.64 9.92
CA GLU A 276 -11.96 -13.36 8.81
C GLU A 276 -10.85 -12.52 8.18
N TYR A 277 -11.09 -11.21 7.97
CA TYR A 277 -10.10 -10.28 7.47
C TYR A 277 -8.83 -10.28 8.33
N GLU A 278 -8.97 -10.13 9.66
CA GLU A 278 -7.80 -10.08 10.55
C GLU A 278 -7.02 -11.40 10.57
N SER A 279 -7.72 -12.53 10.67
CA SER A 279 -7.10 -13.86 10.65
C SER A 279 -6.35 -14.12 9.33
N LYS A 280 -7.02 -13.89 8.20
CA LYS A 280 -6.45 -14.14 6.87
C LYS A 280 -5.36 -13.14 6.49
N LYS A 281 -5.46 -11.88 6.94
CA LYS A 281 -4.39 -10.87 6.82
C LYS A 281 -3.13 -11.31 7.55
N ALA A 282 -3.25 -11.82 8.77
CA ALA A 282 -2.10 -12.28 9.55
C ALA A 282 -1.35 -13.44 8.84
N ILE A 283 -2.10 -14.42 8.31
CA ILE A 283 -1.53 -15.54 7.54
C ILE A 283 -0.83 -15.00 6.27
N LEU A 284 -1.51 -14.14 5.50
CA LEU A 284 -0.95 -13.52 4.29
C LEU A 284 0.38 -12.82 4.60
N LEU A 285 0.43 -11.98 5.63
CA LEU A 285 1.62 -11.21 5.97
C LEU A 285 2.78 -12.11 6.42
N ALA A 286 2.51 -13.16 7.19
CA ALA A 286 3.52 -14.11 7.63
C ALA A 286 4.13 -14.89 6.44
N HIS A 287 3.29 -15.37 5.53
CA HIS A 287 3.74 -16.05 4.31
C HIS A 287 4.46 -15.11 3.35
N PHE A 288 3.98 -13.89 3.18
CA PHE A 288 4.62 -12.87 2.37
C PHE A 288 6.04 -12.58 2.87
N ALA A 289 6.21 -12.30 4.16
CA ALA A 289 7.50 -12.00 4.76
C ALA A 289 8.49 -13.16 4.61
N THR A 290 8.04 -14.37 4.91
CA THR A 290 8.84 -15.60 4.73
C THR A 290 9.27 -15.75 3.27
N LYS A 291 8.33 -15.64 2.32
CA LYS A 291 8.65 -15.83 0.92
C LYS A 291 9.57 -14.75 0.36
N MET A 292 9.38 -13.51 0.78
CA MET A 292 10.24 -12.40 0.39
C MET A 292 11.68 -12.62 0.89
N ALA A 293 11.85 -13.08 2.14
CA ALA A 293 13.17 -13.42 2.67
C ALA A 293 13.87 -14.52 1.85
N GLU A 294 13.16 -15.62 1.53
CA GLU A 294 13.69 -16.69 0.67
C GLU A 294 14.16 -16.17 -0.69
N LEU A 295 13.34 -15.34 -1.36
CA LEU A 295 13.65 -14.79 -2.68
C LEU A 295 14.87 -13.87 -2.64
N LEU A 296 15.03 -13.08 -1.57
CA LEU A 296 16.22 -12.24 -1.37
C LEU A 296 17.47 -13.07 -1.04
N ASP A 297 17.35 -14.15 -0.28
CA ASP A 297 18.49 -15.03 -0.03
C ASP A 297 18.96 -15.74 -1.32
N GLN A 298 18.01 -16.19 -2.15
CA GLN A 298 18.31 -16.67 -3.50
C GLN A 298 18.97 -15.58 -4.35
N ALA A 299 18.61 -14.31 -4.13
CA ALA A 299 19.17 -13.18 -4.85
C ALA A 299 20.62 -12.85 -4.50
N ARG A 300 21.06 -13.22 -3.29
CA ARG A 300 22.44 -13.02 -2.84
C ARG A 300 23.40 -14.09 -3.33
N GLN A 301 22.89 -15.22 -3.83
CA GLN A 301 23.74 -16.29 -4.35
C GLN A 301 24.60 -15.79 -5.52
N ALA A 302 25.86 -16.24 -5.55
CA ALA A 302 26.81 -15.84 -6.59
C ALA A 302 26.28 -16.07 -8.01
N GLY A 303 26.43 -15.04 -8.85
CA GLY A 303 25.95 -15.02 -10.24
C GLY A 303 24.43 -15.06 -10.41
N SER A 304 23.62 -14.96 -9.35
CA SER A 304 22.16 -15.02 -9.47
C SER A 304 21.62 -13.83 -10.28
N PHE A 305 22.24 -12.65 -10.13
CA PHE A 305 21.88 -11.45 -10.86
C PHE A 305 22.12 -11.65 -12.36
N ASP A 306 23.32 -12.09 -12.76
CA ASP A 306 23.66 -12.29 -14.18
C ASP A 306 22.77 -13.34 -14.84
N ARG A 307 22.48 -14.46 -14.13
CA ARG A 307 21.52 -15.47 -14.61
C ARG A 307 20.12 -14.88 -14.78
N TRP A 308 19.68 -14.03 -13.85
CA TRP A 308 18.38 -13.38 -13.92
C TRP A 308 18.30 -12.38 -15.08
N VAL A 309 19.33 -11.54 -15.27
CA VAL A 309 19.45 -10.61 -16.40
C VAL A 309 19.43 -11.38 -17.73
N ALA A 310 20.20 -12.46 -17.84
CA ALA A 310 20.23 -13.28 -19.05
C ALA A 310 18.84 -13.84 -19.41
N ARG A 311 18.08 -14.33 -18.41
CA ARG A 311 16.69 -14.78 -18.62
C ARG A 311 15.77 -13.64 -19.07
N MET A 312 15.87 -12.47 -18.46
CA MET A 312 15.07 -11.30 -18.85
C MET A 312 15.37 -10.84 -20.28
N VAL A 313 16.65 -10.81 -20.66
CA VAL A 313 17.08 -10.45 -22.02
C VAL A 313 16.59 -11.49 -23.03
N ALA A 314 16.70 -12.78 -22.72
CA ALA A 314 16.22 -13.85 -23.60
C ALA A 314 14.70 -13.83 -23.78
N GLY A 315 13.94 -13.45 -22.74
CA GLY A 315 12.50 -13.27 -22.79
C GLY A 315 12.03 -11.95 -23.42
N SER A 316 12.92 -10.97 -23.56
CA SER A 316 12.58 -9.69 -24.21
C SER A 316 12.42 -9.89 -25.72
N LYS A 317 11.22 -9.60 -26.22
CA LYS A 317 10.89 -9.61 -27.65
C LYS A 317 11.60 -8.44 -28.33
#